data_AF-A0A453ACY4-F1
#
_entry.id   AF-A0A453ACY4-F1
#
_cell.length_a   1.000
_cell.length_b   1.000
_cell.length_c   1.000
_cell.angle_alpha   90.00
_cell.angle_beta   90.00
_cell.angle_gamma   90.00
#
_symmetry.space_group_name_H-M   'P 1'
#
loop_
_entity.id
_entity.type
_entity.pdbx_description
1 polymer ?
#
loop_
_entity_poly.entity_id
_entity_poly.type
_entity_poly.pdbx_seq_one_letter_code
_entity_poly.pdbx_strand_id
1 'polypeptide(L)'
;MLGDEATHEELRILGAFQYVHSDIYLHRDDTLMPQNPSAWSAWNFLGTTSSGVSVTYWLNLLQNIESTGKPFLVTLNPPHVPDHVVLKWNTGHPVPSVAAAKASLELQQIQGNRGIWFCGAYQGYGFHEDGLKAGKSAAQSLLGQKSSLLLNPKQMVPSWTETGARLLVTRFLNQYVTIGNMTILEEGGTMFSFGEVDKKCLVKTVLRVHDPLFYWKVATEADLGMADAYINGYFSFVDKREGLLNLFLILIANRDAQKSSSSAASKRGWWTPMLLTAGIASAKYFLRHISRKNTVTQTRRNISQHYDLSNDFFSIFLDPSMTYSCAVFKVEDESLEVAQQRKVNLLIKKAKVERNHHVLEIGSGWGSLAMEVVKQTGCKYTGITLSEEQLKYAQMKVKEAGLEDRITFLLCDYRQIPSRCKYDRIISW
;
A
#
# COMPACT_ATOMS: atom_id res chain seq x y z
N MET A 1 0.07 -2.80 47.57
CA MET A 1 0.37 -1.78 46.53
C MET A 1 -0.24 -0.41 46.85
N LEU A 2 -1.46 -0.33 47.39
CA LEU A 2 -2.15 0.98 47.57
C LEU A 2 -2.00 1.62 48.97
N GLY A 3 -1.57 0.85 49.97
CA GLY A 3 -1.43 1.34 51.35
C GLY A 3 -2.77 1.68 52.02
N ASP A 4 -2.72 2.22 53.23
CA ASP A 4 -3.91 2.56 54.03
C ASP A 4 -4.64 3.81 53.53
N GLU A 5 -3.99 4.61 52.68
CA GLU A 5 -4.57 5.83 52.10
C GLU A 5 -5.38 5.58 50.83
N ALA A 6 -5.56 4.31 50.43
CA ALA A 6 -6.30 3.95 49.24
C ALA A 6 -7.77 4.40 49.34
N THR A 7 -8.26 5.09 48.32
CA THR A 7 -9.68 5.47 48.26
C THR A 7 -10.55 4.24 48.05
N HIS A 8 -11.82 4.33 48.45
CA HIS A 8 -12.80 3.26 48.20
C HIS A 8 -12.86 2.87 46.73
N GLU A 9 -12.82 3.85 45.82
CA GLU A 9 -12.86 3.60 44.37
C GLU A 9 -11.58 2.94 43.85
N GLU A 10 -10.41 3.36 44.34
CA GLU A 10 -9.14 2.69 44.00
C GLU A 10 -9.14 1.22 44.46
N LEU A 11 -9.59 0.95 45.68
CA LEU A 11 -9.69 -0.42 46.22
C LEU A 11 -10.68 -1.27 45.42
N ARG A 12 -11.85 -0.73 45.09
CA ARG A 12 -12.89 -1.44 44.35
C ARG A 12 -12.45 -1.75 42.91
N ILE A 13 -11.89 -0.76 42.20
CA ILE A 13 -11.51 -0.90 40.80
C ILE A 13 -10.25 -1.76 40.67
N LEU A 14 -9.18 -1.44 41.41
CA LEU A 14 -7.92 -2.18 41.29
C LEU A 14 -7.99 -3.56 41.95
N GLY A 15 -8.80 -3.72 43.01
CA GLY A 15 -9.04 -5.02 43.66
C GLY A 15 -9.83 -6.02 42.81
N ALA A 16 -10.51 -5.56 41.76
CA ALA A 16 -11.21 -6.44 40.82
C ALA A 16 -10.24 -7.25 39.93
N PHE A 17 -8.98 -6.81 39.81
CA PHE A 17 -7.96 -7.52 39.06
C PHE A 17 -7.28 -8.56 39.96
N GLN A 18 -7.64 -9.82 39.75
CA GLN A 18 -7.04 -10.95 40.45
C GLN A 18 -5.78 -11.42 39.72
N TYR A 19 -4.81 -11.95 40.46
CA TYR A 19 -3.53 -12.38 39.90
C TYR A 19 -3.24 -13.83 40.29
N VAL A 20 -2.73 -14.60 39.34
CA VAL A 20 -2.14 -15.92 39.58
C VAL A 20 -0.64 -15.80 39.42
N HIS A 21 0.11 -16.29 40.40
CA HIS A 21 1.55 -16.24 40.38
C HIS A 21 2.10 -17.50 39.72
N SER A 22 3.09 -17.32 38.85
CA SER A 22 3.79 -18.42 38.20
C SER A 22 5.29 -18.33 38.48
N ASP A 23 5.89 -19.48 38.73
CA ASP A 23 7.35 -19.61 38.79
C ASP A 23 7.87 -19.76 37.36
N ILE A 24 8.78 -18.89 36.96
CA ILE A 24 9.29 -18.83 35.60
C ILE A 24 10.80 -19.05 35.61
N TYR A 25 11.25 -19.91 34.71
CA TYR A 25 12.66 -20.23 34.53
C TYR A 25 13.08 -19.89 33.11
N LEU A 26 14.16 -19.15 32.97
CA LEU A 26 14.96 -19.08 31.75
C LEU A 26 16.06 -20.14 31.86
N HIS A 27 16.13 -21.05 30.91
CA HIS A 27 17.03 -22.21 30.96
C HIS A 27 17.39 -22.69 29.55
N ARG A 28 18.21 -23.75 29.45
CA ARG A 28 18.61 -24.38 28.17
C ARG A 28 18.35 -25.89 28.16
N ASP A 29 17.31 -26.31 28.86
CA ASP A 29 16.89 -27.72 28.99
C ASP A 29 15.84 -28.07 27.94
N ASP A 30 16.29 -28.75 26.89
CA ASP A 30 15.47 -29.21 25.76
C ASP A 30 14.56 -30.39 26.10
N THR A 31 14.73 -31.02 27.28
CA THR A 31 13.81 -32.09 27.73
C THR A 31 12.42 -31.56 28.07
N LEU A 32 12.30 -30.25 28.31
CA LEU A 32 11.03 -29.56 28.51
C LEU A 32 10.35 -29.16 27.19
N MET A 33 10.88 -29.54 26.03
CA MET A 33 10.21 -29.38 24.74
C MET A 33 9.50 -30.69 24.31
N PRO A 34 8.57 -30.66 23.35
CA PRO A 34 8.00 -31.87 22.79
C PRO A 34 9.09 -32.85 22.32
N GLN A 35 8.94 -34.13 22.63
CA GLN A 35 9.94 -35.16 22.27
C GLN A 35 10.19 -35.26 20.76
N ASN A 36 9.17 -34.94 19.94
CA ASN A 36 9.31 -34.84 18.50
C ASN A 36 9.69 -33.41 18.10
N PRO A 37 10.91 -33.16 17.58
CA PRO A 37 11.35 -31.83 17.14
C PRO A 37 10.47 -31.21 16.06
N SER A 38 9.79 -32.02 15.24
CA SER A 38 8.88 -31.48 14.21
C SER A 38 7.61 -30.84 14.79
N ALA A 39 7.31 -31.11 16.07
CA ALA A 39 6.18 -30.52 16.78
C ALA A 39 6.59 -29.26 17.59
N TRP A 40 7.85 -28.85 17.52
CA TRP A 40 8.30 -27.65 18.21
C TRP A 40 7.64 -26.43 17.60
N SER A 41 7.00 -25.67 18.47
CA SER A 41 6.40 -24.38 18.15
C SER A 41 6.97 -23.31 19.05
N ALA A 42 6.59 -22.05 18.81
CA ALA A 42 7.02 -20.95 19.65
C ALA A 42 6.57 -21.13 21.11
N TRP A 43 5.42 -21.78 21.35
CA TRP A 43 4.78 -21.98 22.66
C TRP A 43 4.27 -23.42 22.77
N ASN A 44 4.83 -24.21 23.68
CA ASN A 44 4.50 -25.64 23.80
C ASN A 44 3.90 -25.91 25.18
N PHE A 45 2.67 -26.44 25.18
CA PHE A 45 1.97 -26.85 26.39
C PHE A 45 2.52 -28.19 26.89
N LEU A 46 2.95 -28.23 28.15
CA LEU A 46 3.55 -29.41 28.77
C LEU A 46 2.58 -30.17 29.68
N GLY A 47 1.47 -29.54 30.07
CA GLY A 47 0.48 -30.11 30.95
C GLY A 47 0.13 -29.18 32.11
N THR A 48 -0.53 -29.76 33.12
CA THR A 48 -0.89 -29.06 34.36
C THR A 48 -0.08 -29.67 35.51
N THR A 49 0.55 -28.82 36.30
CA THR A 49 1.33 -29.15 37.50
C THR A 49 0.56 -28.74 38.75
N SER A 50 1.08 -29.11 39.94
CA SER A 50 0.56 -28.61 41.22
C SER A 50 0.64 -27.08 41.36
N SER A 51 1.56 -26.44 40.64
CA SER A 51 1.75 -24.99 40.55
C SER A 51 0.93 -24.33 39.43
N GLY A 52 0.13 -25.09 38.68
CA GLY A 52 -0.70 -24.58 37.58
C GLY A 52 -0.24 -25.06 36.20
N VAL A 53 -0.70 -24.38 35.16
CA VAL A 53 -0.39 -24.74 33.76
C VAL A 53 1.10 -24.56 33.48
N SER A 54 1.68 -25.57 32.83
CA SER A 54 3.08 -25.58 32.41
C SER A 54 3.21 -25.39 30.90
N VAL A 55 3.97 -24.37 30.52
CA VAL A 55 4.20 -23.98 29.12
C VAL A 55 5.66 -23.60 28.96
N THR A 56 6.30 -24.09 27.90
CA THR A 56 7.65 -23.69 27.51
C THR A 56 7.65 -22.85 26.23
N TYR A 57 8.53 -21.86 26.18
CA TYR A 57 8.62 -20.85 25.12
C TYR A 57 9.97 -20.99 24.44
N TRP A 58 9.96 -21.09 23.11
CA TRP A 58 11.20 -21.15 22.34
C TRP A 58 11.69 -19.74 21.98
N LEU A 59 12.58 -19.18 22.80
CA LEU A 59 13.02 -17.79 22.65
C LEU A 59 13.81 -17.54 21.37
N ASN A 60 14.60 -18.51 20.90
CA ASN A 60 15.33 -18.34 19.64
C ASN A 60 14.40 -18.07 18.47
N LEU A 61 13.27 -18.77 18.41
CA LEU A 61 12.27 -18.56 17.38
C LEU A 61 11.53 -17.24 17.58
N LEU A 62 11.13 -16.92 18.82
CA LEU A 62 10.36 -15.72 19.13
C LEU A 62 11.16 -14.42 18.98
N GLN A 63 12.46 -14.44 19.25
CA GLN A 63 13.32 -13.26 19.27
C GLN A 63 14.41 -13.28 18.19
N ASN A 64 14.36 -14.25 17.26
CA ASN A 64 15.36 -14.45 16.21
C ASN A 64 16.80 -14.48 16.75
N ILE A 65 17.01 -15.20 17.86
CA ILE A 65 18.33 -15.33 18.49
C ILE A 65 19.12 -16.42 17.77
N GLU A 66 20.16 -16.02 17.04
CA GLU A 66 21.15 -16.94 16.50
C GLU A 66 21.89 -17.61 17.67
N SER A 67 21.82 -18.93 17.76
CA SER A 67 22.62 -19.67 18.74
C SER A 67 23.23 -20.91 18.13
N THR A 68 24.51 -21.13 18.44
CA THR A 68 25.32 -22.27 18.02
C THR A 68 25.24 -23.45 19.00
N GLY A 69 24.32 -23.43 19.98
CA GLY A 69 24.18 -24.46 21.01
C GLY A 69 22.72 -24.74 21.40
N LYS A 70 22.48 -25.23 22.61
CA LYS A 70 21.12 -25.55 23.11
C LYS A 70 20.17 -24.34 23.05
N PRO A 71 18.87 -24.52 22.75
CA PRO A 71 17.93 -23.42 22.67
C PRO A 71 17.81 -22.68 24.01
N PHE A 72 17.53 -21.38 23.95
CA PHE A 72 17.05 -20.62 25.10
C PHE A 72 15.54 -20.85 25.23
N LEU A 73 15.15 -21.33 26.40
CA LEU A 73 13.79 -21.70 26.72
C LEU A 73 13.32 -20.94 27.97
N VAL A 74 12.07 -20.51 27.96
CA VAL A 74 11.41 -19.99 29.15
C VAL A 74 10.27 -20.93 29.50
N THR A 75 10.29 -21.52 30.70
CA THR A 75 9.21 -22.41 31.13
C THR A 75 8.50 -21.85 32.36
N LEU A 76 7.18 -21.76 32.26
CA LEU A 76 6.28 -21.41 33.36
C LEU A 76 5.87 -22.68 34.09
N ASN A 77 5.93 -22.66 35.41
CA ASN A 77 5.53 -23.73 36.33
C ASN A 77 6.01 -25.11 35.84
N PRO A 78 7.33 -25.32 35.65
CA PRO A 78 7.83 -26.55 35.09
C PRO A 78 7.53 -27.75 36.03
N PRO A 79 7.30 -28.95 35.48
CA PRO A 79 6.98 -30.14 36.29
C PRO A 79 8.14 -30.57 37.20
N HIS A 80 9.36 -30.14 36.90
CA HIS A 80 10.57 -30.29 37.69
C HIS A 80 11.47 -29.06 37.48
N VAL A 81 12.49 -28.87 38.32
CA VAL A 81 13.45 -27.79 38.12
C VAL A 81 14.24 -28.04 36.82
N PRO A 82 14.22 -27.13 35.83
CA PRO A 82 14.91 -27.35 34.57
C PRO A 82 16.43 -27.46 34.74
N ASP A 83 17.07 -28.20 33.85
CA ASP A 83 18.53 -28.20 33.75
C ASP A 83 19.07 -26.88 33.15
N HIS A 84 20.31 -26.51 33.49
CA HIS A 84 20.99 -25.33 32.92
C HIS A 84 20.17 -24.01 33.07
N VAL A 85 19.64 -23.77 34.27
CA VAL A 85 18.91 -22.52 34.59
C VAL A 85 19.85 -21.32 34.50
N VAL A 86 19.41 -20.31 33.75
CA VAL A 86 20.05 -19.00 33.64
C VAL A 86 19.45 -18.02 34.66
N LEU A 87 18.11 -18.03 34.79
CA LEU A 87 17.40 -17.13 35.70
C LEU A 87 16.09 -17.77 36.18
N LYS A 88 15.75 -17.61 37.46
CA LYS A 88 14.43 -17.90 38.02
C LYS A 88 13.79 -16.62 38.55
N TRP A 89 12.51 -16.41 38.27
CA TRP A 89 11.73 -15.36 38.90
C TRP A 89 10.28 -15.80 39.12
N ASN A 90 9.55 -15.01 39.91
CA ASN A 90 8.12 -15.20 40.14
C ASN A 90 7.38 -13.97 39.59
N THR A 91 6.31 -14.20 38.84
CA THR A 91 5.52 -13.12 38.24
C THR A 91 4.03 -13.40 38.43
N GLY A 92 3.28 -12.36 38.80
CA GLY A 92 1.82 -12.40 38.82
C GLY A 92 1.24 -12.07 37.44
N HIS A 93 0.37 -12.92 36.93
CA HIS A 93 -0.39 -12.70 35.70
C HIS A 93 -1.84 -12.36 36.05
N PRO A 94 -2.42 -11.30 35.45
CA PRO A 94 -3.82 -10.95 35.69
C PRO A 94 -4.74 -12.04 35.15
N VAL A 95 -5.76 -12.41 35.93
CA VAL A 95 -6.78 -13.38 35.55
C VAL A 95 -7.95 -12.66 34.91
N PRO A 96 -8.31 -12.97 33.65
CA PRO A 96 -9.51 -12.41 33.04
C PRO A 96 -10.76 -12.80 33.84
N SER A 97 -11.57 -11.81 34.21
CA SER A 97 -12.85 -12.02 34.89
C SER A 97 -13.87 -10.96 34.49
N VAL A 98 -15.16 -11.25 34.68
CA VAL A 98 -16.23 -10.26 34.45
C VAL A 98 -16.04 -9.02 35.33
N ALA A 99 -15.55 -9.21 36.56
CA ALA A 99 -15.23 -8.12 37.48
C ALA A 99 -14.09 -7.24 36.94
N ALA A 100 -12.99 -7.85 36.50
CA ALA A 100 -11.85 -7.13 35.91
C ALA A 100 -12.25 -6.38 34.63
N ALA A 101 -13.07 -6.99 33.77
CA ALA A 101 -13.54 -6.35 32.54
C ALA A 101 -14.42 -5.11 32.82
N LYS A 102 -15.33 -5.19 33.80
CA LYS A 102 -16.13 -4.03 34.22
C LYS A 102 -15.26 -2.94 34.85
N ALA A 103 -14.40 -3.30 35.79
CA ALA A 103 -13.48 -2.36 36.44
C ALA A 103 -12.54 -1.68 35.45
N SER A 104 -12.12 -2.36 34.37
CA SER A 104 -11.30 -1.75 33.32
C SER A 104 -11.97 -0.57 32.61
N LEU A 105 -13.30 -0.57 32.49
CA LEU A 105 -14.05 0.55 31.91
C LEU A 105 -14.10 1.78 32.84
N GLU A 106 -13.84 1.55 34.13
CA GLU A 106 -13.92 2.56 35.19
C GLU A 106 -12.53 3.11 35.57
N LEU A 107 -11.44 2.54 35.03
CA LEU A 107 -10.07 2.92 35.36
C LEU A 107 -9.78 4.42 35.19
N GLN A 108 -10.38 5.08 34.19
CA GLN A 108 -10.18 6.52 34.01
C GLN A 108 -10.66 7.37 35.20
N GLN A 109 -11.62 6.87 35.99
CA GLN A 109 -12.18 7.59 37.14
C GLN A 109 -11.18 7.77 38.29
N ILE A 110 -10.14 6.92 38.34
CA ILE A 110 -9.10 6.94 39.37
C ILE A 110 -7.76 7.51 38.90
N GLN A 111 -7.60 7.82 37.60
CA GLN A 111 -6.35 8.34 37.06
C GLN A 111 -6.15 9.82 37.43
N GLY A 112 -4.97 10.15 37.96
CA GLY A 112 -4.60 11.51 38.35
C GLY A 112 -5.20 11.97 39.67
N ASN A 113 -6.07 11.16 40.28
CA ASN A 113 -6.55 11.41 41.63
C ASN A 113 -5.34 11.36 42.58
N ARG A 114 -5.27 12.34 43.49
CA ARG A 114 -4.15 12.46 44.44
C ARG A 114 -2.78 12.62 43.76
N GLY A 115 -2.73 12.98 42.48
CA GLY A 115 -1.50 13.03 41.70
C GLY A 115 -0.90 11.65 41.41
N ILE A 116 -1.72 10.59 41.44
CA ILE A 116 -1.30 9.20 41.22
C ILE A 116 -1.91 8.70 39.91
N TRP A 117 -1.09 8.06 39.08
CA TRP A 117 -1.53 7.37 37.88
C TRP A 117 -1.17 5.89 37.97
N PHE A 118 -2.17 5.06 37.69
CA PHE A 118 -2.02 3.61 37.71
C PHE A 118 -1.75 3.12 36.30
N CYS A 119 -0.73 2.28 36.12
CA CYS A 119 -0.43 1.64 34.84
C CYS A 119 0.02 0.21 35.04
N GLY A 120 -0.37 -0.67 34.13
CA GLY A 120 0.01 -2.08 34.17
C GLY A 120 -0.68 -2.89 33.08
N ALA A 121 -0.18 -4.10 32.84
CA ALA A 121 -0.68 -4.99 31.79
C ALA A 121 -2.16 -5.39 32.00
N TYR A 122 -2.67 -5.27 33.22
CA TYR A 122 -4.08 -5.50 33.58
C TYR A 122 -5.06 -4.53 32.89
N GLN A 123 -4.59 -3.42 32.30
CA GLN A 123 -5.41 -2.50 31.52
C GLN A 123 -5.67 -2.98 30.07
N GLY A 124 -5.12 -4.14 29.69
CA GLY A 124 -5.37 -4.81 28.42
C GLY A 124 -5.66 -6.30 28.62
N TYR A 125 -4.92 -7.17 27.92
CA TYR A 125 -5.06 -8.62 28.02
C TYR A 125 -3.94 -9.28 28.85
N GLY A 126 -3.16 -8.49 29.59
CA GLY A 126 -2.09 -8.99 30.45
C GLY A 126 -0.76 -9.23 29.73
N PHE A 127 -0.62 -8.79 28.46
CA PHE A 127 0.64 -8.88 27.73
C PHE A 127 1.59 -7.72 28.07
N HIS A 128 2.89 -7.89 27.79
CA HIS A 128 3.91 -6.88 28.09
C HIS A 128 3.64 -5.55 27.35
N GLU A 129 3.12 -5.64 26.13
CA GLU A 129 2.71 -4.50 25.30
C GLU A 129 1.59 -3.69 25.95
N ASP A 130 0.67 -4.33 26.66
CA ASP A 130 -0.41 -3.65 27.39
C ASP A 130 0.16 -2.83 28.54
N GLY A 131 1.20 -3.35 29.22
CA GLY A 131 1.94 -2.61 30.25
C GLY A 131 2.62 -1.36 29.68
N LEU A 132 3.30 -1.49 28.54
CA LEU A 132 3.94 -0.36 27.85
C LEU A 132 2.90 0.69 27.42
N LYS A 133 1.76 0.26 26.86
CA LYS A 133 0.65 1.14 26.46
C LYS A 133 0.07 1.90 27.65
N ALA A 134 -0.22 1.19 28.74
CA ALA A 134 -0.73 1.80 29.96
C ALA A 134 0.25 2.80 30.55
N GLY A 135 1.56 2.48 30.57
CA GLY A 135 2.60 3.39 31.03
C GLY A 135 2.71 4.65 30.19
N LYS A 136 2.67 4.51 28.85
CA LYS A 136 2.61 5.65 27.93
C LYS A 136 1.38 6.52 28.19
N SER A 137 0.21 5.91 28.35
CA SER A 137 -1.04 6.61 28.62
C SER A 137 -0.98 7.41 29.93
N ALA A 138 -0.45 6.80 31.00
CA ALA A 138 -0.25 7.46 32.29
C ALA A 138 0.71 8.66 32.16
N ALA A 139 1.86 8.48 31.49
CA ALA A 139 2.82 9.55 31.27
C ALA A 139 2.25 10.70 30.44
N GLN A 140 1.49 10.41 29.38
CA GLN A 140 0.84 11.44 28.56
C GLN A 140 -0.23 12.21 29.34
N SER A 141 -1.02 11.50 30.15
CA SER A 141 -2.02 12.11 31.02
C SER A 141 -1.38 13.03 32.06
N LEU A 142 -0.28 12.60 32.69
CA LEU A 142 0.53 13.41 33.60
C LEU A 142 1.02 14.71 32.94
N LEU A 143 1.39 14.65 31.65
CA LEU A 143 1.85 15.79 30.87
C LEU A 143 0.72 16.66 30.27
N GLY A 144 -0.55 16.37 30.57
CA GLY A 144 -1.70 17.10 30.02
C GLY A 144 -1.91 16.90 28.51
N GLN A 145 -1.28 15.89 27.90
CA GLN A 145 -1.43 15.58 26.49
C GLN A 145 -2.67 14.70 26.26
N LYS A 146 -3.41 14.95 25.18
CA LYS A 146 -4.52 14.07 24.78
C LYS A 146 -3.97 12.68 24.42
N SER A 147 -4.41 11.66 25.16
CA SER A 147 -4.11 10.27 24.85
C SER A 147 -4.94 9.83 23.65
N SER A 148 -4.28 9.26 22.63
CA SER A 148 -4.91 8.23 21.81
C SER A 148 -4.63 6.91 22.50
N LEU A 149 -5.65 6.30 23.12
CA LEU A 149 -5.53 4.91 23.55
C LEU A 149 -5.05 4.10 22.34
N LEU A 150 -3.92 3.41 22.48
CA LEU A 150 -3.48 2.41 21.52
C LEU A 150 -4.46 1.25 21.61
N LEU A 151 -5.64 1.43 20.99
CA LEU A 151 -6.61 0.38 20.78
C LEU A 151 -5.85 -0.77 20.12
N ASN A 152 -6.00 -1.97 20.67
CA ASN A 152 -5.61 -3.17 19.93
C ASN A 152 -6.32 -3.07 18.58
N PRO A 153 -5.58 -3.14 17.45
CA PRO A 153 -6.19 -3.02 16.13
C PRO A 153 -7.34 -4.02 16.09
N LYS A 154 -8.54 -3.55 15.77
CA LYS A 154 -9.70 -4.44 15.66
C LYS A 154 -9.32 -5.52 14.67
N GLN A 155 -9.34 -6.77 15.12
CA GLN A 155 -9.04 -7.86 14.24
C GLN A 155 -10.05 -7.82 13.11
N MET A 156 -9.56 -7.81 11.86
CA MET A 156 -10.43 -7.83 10.70
C MET A 156 -11.23 -9.13 10.72
N VAL A 157 -12.55 -9.03 10.88
CA VAL A 157 -13.47 -10.17 10.89
C VAL A 157 -14.21 -10.18 9.55
N PRO A 158 -13.73 -10.94 8.54
CA PRO A 158 -14.45 -11.05 7.28
C PRO A 158 -15.77 -11.82 7.47
N SER A 159 -16.80 -11.40 6.75
CA SER A 159 -18.02 -12.19 6.54
C SER A 159 -17.71 -13.51 5.80
N TRP A 160 -18.69 -14.40 5.71
CA TRP A 160 -18.53 -15.68 5.00
C TRP A 160 -18.14 -15.50 3.53
N THR A 161 -18.72 -14.51 2.85
CA THR A 161 -18.43 -14.19 1.45
C THR A 161 -17.02 -13.62 1.30
N GLU A 162 -16.61 -12.72 2.19
CA GLU A 162 -15.25 -12.15 2.21
C GLU A 162 -14.20 -13.19 2.58
N THR A 163 -14.53 -14.14 3.45
CA THR A 163 -13.65 -15.27 3.79
C THR A 163 -13.40 -16.15 2.57
N GLY A 164 -14.46 -16.46 1.80
CA GLY A 164 -14.34 -17.18 0.54
C GLY A 164 -13.53 -16.41 -0.50
N ALA A 165 -13.78 -15.11 -0.65
CA ALA A 165 -13.03 -14.24 -1.54
C ALA A 165 -11.55 -14.15 -1.15
N ARG A 166 -11.25 -14.02 0.14
CA ARG A 166 -9.89 -14.03 0.68
C ARG A 166 -9.17 -15.31 0.29
N LEU A 167 -9.80 -16.47 0.50
CA LEU A 167 -9.22 -17.76 0.13
C LEU A 167 -8.91 -17.85 -1.37
N LEU A 168 -9.79 -17.33 -2.24
CA LEU A 168 -9.57 -17.30 -3.68
C LEU A 168 -8.40 -16.40 -4.06
N VAL A 169 -8.35 -15.18 -3.51
CA VAL A 169 -7.29 -14.20 -3.77
C VAL A 169 -5.94 -14.70 -3.28
N THR A 170 -5.86 -15.24 -2.06
CA THR A 170 -4.59 -15.73 -1.50
C THR A 170 -4.09 -16.97 -2.24
N ARG A 171 -4.97 -17.92 -2.59
CA ARG A 171 -4.60 -19.09 -3.41
C ARG A 171 -4.04 -18.69 -4.76
N PHE A 172 -4.66 -17.70 -5.39
CA PHE A 172 -4.18 -17.17 -6.64
C PHE A 172 -2.80 -16.55 -6.52
N LEU A 173 -2.64 -15.60 -5.60
CA LEU A 173 -1.38 -14.89 -5.43
C LEU A 173 -0.26 -15.88 -5.12
N ASN A 174 -0.54 -16.93 -4.35
CA ASN A 174 0.40 -18.01 -4.09
C ASN A 174 0.83 -18.79 -5.34
N GLN A 175 -0.06 -18.95 -6.33
CA GLN A 175 0.26 -19.61 -7.60
C GLN A 175 0.93 -18.68 -8.61
N TYR A 176 0.57 -17.39 -8.58
CA TYR A 176 0.95 -16.44 -9.61
C TYR A 176 2.23 -15.69 -9.29
N VAL A 177 2.43 -15.30 -8.04
CA VAL A 177 3.61 -14.55 -7.59
C VAL A 177 4.74 -15.54 -7.36
N THR A 178 5.54 -15.75 -8.38
CA THR A 178 6.76 -16.58 -8.36
C THR A 178 8.03 -15.73 -8.42
N ILE A 179 7.95 -14.56 -9.06
CA ILE A 179 9.02 -13.55 -9.16
C ILE A 179 8.65 -12.36 -8.27
N GLY A 180 9.56 -11.92 -7.39
CA GLY A 180 9.30 -10.85 -6.43
C GLY A 180 8.71 -11.36 -5.12
N ASN A 181 8.54 -10.45 -4.15
CA ASN A 181 7.83 -10.76 -2.91
C ASN A 181 6.66 -9.81 -2.69
N MET A 182 5.49 -10.39 -2.45
CA MET A 182 4.29 -9.65 -2.09
C MET A 182 3.80 -10.13 -0.73
N THR A 183 3.58 -9.20 0.20
CA THR A 183 3.00 -9.50 1.51
C THR A 183 1.70 -8.74 1.69
N ILE A 184 0.66 -9.42 2.16
CA ILE A 184 -0.59 -8.83 2.62
C ILE A 184 -0.60 -8.88 4.14
N LEU A 185 -0.73 -7.71 4.77
CA LEU A 185 -0.90 -7.52 6.20
C LEU A 185 -2.32 -7.04 6.47
N GLU A 186 -3.15 -7.89 7.07
CA GLU A 186 -4.49 -7.51 7.50
C GLU A 186 -4.44 -6.70 8.81
N GLU A 187 -5.41 -5.81 8.98
CA GLU A 187 -5.64 -5.18 10.27
C GLU A 187 -6.00 -6.24 11.32
N GLY A 188 -5.24 -6.29 12.42
CA GLY A 188 -5.29 -7.38 13.40
C GLY A 188 -4.16 -8.41 13.29
N GLY A 189 -3.28 -8.30 12.29
CA GLY A 189 -1.99 -8.99 12.29
C GLY A 189 -1.91 -10.27 11.46
N THR A 190 -2.99 -10.73 10.83
CA THR A 190 -2.90 -11.83 9.86
C THR A 190 -1.99 -11.42 8.71
N MET A 191 -1.06 -12.30 8.35
CA MET A 191 -0.09 -12.03 7.29
C MET A 191 -0.08 -13.17 6.27
N PHE A 192 -0.11 -12.80 5.00
CA PHE A 192 0.10 -13.71 3.88
C PHE A 192 1.33 -13.24 3.09
N SER A 193 2.24 -14.15 2.76
CA SER A 193 3.40 -13.84 1.93
C SER A 193 3.41 -14.73 0.69
N PHE A 194 3.73 -14.15 -0.45
CA PHE A 194 3.73 -14.80 -1.76
C PHE A 194 5.05 -14.53 -2.49
N GLY A 195 5.55 -15.53 -3.20
CA GLY A 195 6.85 -15.51 -3.88
C GLY A 195 8.03 -15.88 -2.99
N GLU A 196 9.19 -16.14 -3.59
CA GLU A 196 10.39 -16.55 -2.86
C GLU A 196 11.08 -15.37 -2.16
N VAL A 197 11.34 -15.53 -0.87
CA VAL A 197 12.09 -14.57 -0.04
C VAL A 197 13.61 -14.68 -0.32
N ASP A 198 14.05 -15.78 -0.94
CA ASP A 198 15.43 -16.25 -0.87
C ASP A 198 16.10 -16.37 -2.26
N LYS A 199 16.70 -15.23 -2.67
CA LYS A 199 17.78 -15.00 -3.66
C LYS A 199 17.56 -13.61 -4.27
N LYS A 200 18.22 -12.58 -3.73
CA LYS A 200 18.32 -11.20 -4.28
C LYS A 200 17.05 -10.74 -5.04
N CYS A 201 15.87 -10.90 -4.46
CA CYS A 201 14.66 -10.35 -5.06
C CYS A 201 14.63 -8.85 -4.75
N LEU A 202 14.97 -8.03 -5.75
CA LEU A 202 15.13 -6.57 -5.59
C LEU A 202 13.79 -5.87 -5.33
N VAL A 203 12.67 -6.44 -5.77
CA VAL A 203 11.36 -5.79 -5.73
C VAL A 203 10.45 -6.48 -4.72
N LYS A 204 10.05 -5.74 -3.69
CA LYS A 204 9.15 -6.19 -2.63
C LYS A 204 8.03 -5.19 -2.43
N THR A 205 6.84 -5.67 -2.10
CA THR A 205 5.71 -4.82 -1.74
C THR A 205 4.92 -5.39 -0.57
N VAL A 206 4.49 -4.52 0.34
CA VAL A 206 3.66 -4.88 1.50
C VAL A 206 2.37 -4.07 1.45
N LEU A 207 1.28 -4.76 1.18
CA LEU A 207 -0.08 -4.22 1.20
C LEU A 207 -0.60 -4.32 2.63
N ARG A 208 -1.14 -3.24 3.17
CA ARG A 208 -1.89 -3.22 4.43
C ARG A 208 -3.36 -3.14 4.10
N VAL A 209 -4.12 -4.20 4.40
CA VAL A 209 -5.56 -4.29 4.17
C VAL A 209 -6.28 -3.84 5.43
N HIS A 210 -7.10 -2.79 5.29
CA HIS A 210 -7.87 -2.18 6.37
C HIS A 210 -9.34 -2.65 6.36
N ASP A 211 -9.83 -3.09 5.19
CA ASP A 211 -11.23 -3.51 5.02
C ASP A 211 -11.32 -4.84 4.21
N PRO A 212 -12.06 -5.86 4.70
CA PRO A 212 -12.18 -7.16 4.04
C PRO A 212 -12.89 -7.09 2.67
N LEU A 213 -13.62 -6.00 2.36
CA LEU A 213 -14.19 -5.75 1.03
C LEU A 213 -13.12 -5.70 -0.06
N PHE A 214 -11.86 -5.42 0.29
CA PHE A 214 -10.71 -5.58 -0.60
C PHE A 214 -10.74 -6.93 -1.33
N TYR A 215 -10.88 -8.03 -0.58
CA TYR A 215 -10.84 -9.37 -1.16
C TYR A 215 -12.03 -9.63 -2.08
N TRP A 216 -13.22 -9.17 -1.67
CA TRP A 216 -14.42 -9.30 -2.49
C TRP A 216 -14.27 -8.57 -3.83
N LYS A 217 -13.78 -7.32 -3.80
CA LYS A 217 -13.56 -6.52 -5.01
C LYS A 217 -12.52 -7.14 -5.92
N VAL A 218 -11.37 -7.55 -5.40
CA VAL A 218 -10.33 -8.22 -6.21
C VAL A 218 -10.86 -9.54 -6.79
N ALA A 219 -11.60 -10.33 -6.00
CA ALA A 219 -12.13 -11.61 -6.44
C ALA A 219 -13.25 -11.51 -7.50
N THR A 220 -13.99 -10.39 -7.56
CA THR A 220 -15.16 -10.25 -8.45
C THR A 220 -14.95 -9.26 -9.60
N GLU A 221 -14.10 -8.26 -9.41
CA GLU A 221 -13.85 -7.17 -10.35
C GLU A 221 -12.37 -7.08 -10.81
N ALA A 222 -11.51 -8.02 -10.36
CA ALA A 222 -10.11 -8.14 -10.77
C ALA A 222 -9.31 -6.81 -10.65
N ASP A 223 -8.75 -6.33 -11.75
CA ASP A 223 -7.91 -5.12 -11.83
C ASP A 223 -8.68 -3.84 -11.50
N LEU A 224 -9.93 -3.73 -11.98
CA LEU A 224 -10.82 -2.63 -11.59
C LEU A 224 -11.19 -2.69 -10.11
N GLY A 225 -11.41 -3.90 -9.58
CA GLY A 225 -11.67 -4.11 -8.16
C GLY A 225 -10.49 -3.69 -7.28
N MET A 226 -9.28 -4.01 -7.72
CA MET A 226 -8.04 -3.57 -7.05
C MET A 226 -7.87 -2.05 -7.08
N ALA A 227 -8.10 -1.42 -8.23
CA ALA A 227 -8.03 0.04 -8.35
C ALA A 227 -9.07 0.74 -7.47
N ASP A 228 -10.32 0.27 -7.50
CA ASP A 228 -11.40 0.82 -6.69
C ASP A 228 -11.14 0.61 -5.19
N ALA A 229 -10.64 -0.55 -4.78
CA ALA A 229 -10.26 -0.80 -3.39
C ALA A 229 -9.13 0.14 -2.91
N TYR A 230 -8.17 0.47 -3.77
CA TYR A 230 -7.10 1.43 -3.44
C TYR A 230 -7.64 2.85 -3.30
N ILE A 231 -8.46 3.31 -4.26
CA ILE A 231 -9.06 4.65 -4.27
C ILE A 231 -9.97 4.87 -3.05
N ASN A 232 -10.75 3.85 -2.68
CA ASN A 232 -11.64 3.91 -1.50
C ASN A 232 -10.90 3.63 -0.17
N GLY A 233 -9.59 3.39 -0.18
CA GLY A 233 -8.79 3.22 1.03
C GLY A 233 -8.96 1.88 1.75
N TYR A 234 -9.50 0.85 1.09
CA TYR A 234 -9.64 -0.50 1.68
C TYR A 234 -8.29 -1.18 1.90
N PHE A 235 -7.28 -0.76 1.16
CA PHE A 235 -5.89 -1.12 1.43
C PHE A 235 -4.96 0.04 1.08
N SER A 236 -3.77 0.01 1.67
CA SER A 236 -2.68 0.93 1.38
C SER A 236 -1.36 0.17 1.27
N PHE A 237 -0.27 0.87 1.00
CA PHE A 237 1.07 0.29 1.04
C PHE A 237 1.83 0.75 2.29
N VAL A 238 2.66 -0.14 2.84
CA VAL A 238 3.60 0.23 3.92
C VAL A 238 4.64 1.20 3.38
N ASP A 239 5.20 0.90 2.21
CA ASP A 239 6.02 1.85 1.45
C ASP A 239 5.11 2.75 0.61
N LYS A 240 5.00 4.02 1.03
CA LYS A 240 4.14 5.02 0.37
C LYS A 240 4.73 5.55 -0.94
N ARG A 241 6.02 5.35 -1.19
CA ARG A 241 6.70 5.84 -2.40
C ARG A 241 6.67 4.79 -3.49
N GLU A 242 7.20 3.61 -3.18
CA GLU A 242 7.45 2.57 -4.18
C GLU A 242 6.45 1.42 -4.10
N GLY A 243 5.62 1.33 -3.06
CA GLY A 243 4.78 0.15 -2.83
C GLY A 243 3.83 -0.19 -3.99
N LEU A 244 3.18 0.83 -4.55
CA LEU A 244 2.30 0.68 -5.71
C LEU A 244 3.07 0.36 -6.99
N LEU A 245 4.22 1.00 -7.20
CA LEU A 245 5.08 0.71 -8.35
C LEU A 245 5.59 -0.73 -8.29
N ASN A 246 6.12 -1.14 -7.15
CA ASN A 246 6.62 -2.47 -6.88
C ASN A 246 5.54 -3.54 -7.07
N LEU A 247 4.30 -3.25 -6.65
CA LEU A 247 3.16 -4.11 -6.96
C LEU A 247 3.06 -4.34 -8.48
N PHE A 248 2.95 -3.28 -9.28
CA PHE A 248 2.82 -3.43 -10.73
C PHE A 248 4.05 -4.09 -11.38
N LEU A 249 5.26 -3.79 -10.93
CA LEU A 249 6.48 -4.44 -11.42
C LEU A 249 6.46 -5.95 -11.18
N ILE A 250 6.06 -6.38 -9.98
CA ILE A 250 5.89 -7.80 -9.64
C ILE A 250 4.84 -8.44 -10.55
N LEU A 251 3.69 -7.80 -10.72
CA LEU A 251 2.60 -8.34 -11.55
C LEU A 251 2.98 -8.49 -13.02
N ILE A 252 3.70 -7.50 -13.57
CA ILE A 252 4.20 -7.49 -14.95
C ILE A 252 5.28 -8.58 -15.14
N ALA A 253 6.23 -8.68 -14.23
CA ALA A 253 7.30 -9.67 -14.30
C ALA A 253 6.75 -11.11 -14.34
N ASN A 254 5.78 -11.42 -13.47
CA ASN A 254 5.12 -12.74 -13.45
C ASN A 254 4.29 -13.00 -14.72
N ARG A 255 3.61 -11.98 -15.25
CA ARG A 255 2.84 -12.10 -16.51
C ARG A 255 3.76 -12.46 -17.68
N ASP A 256 4.89 -11.77 -17.79
CA ASP A 256 5.80 -11.90 -18.93
C ASP A 256 6.59 -13.23 -18.84
N ALA A 257 6.89 -13.70 -17.62
CA ALA A 257 7.44 -15.04 -17.40
C ALA A 257 6.47 -16.15 -17.83
N GLN A 258 5.19 -16.04 -17.45
CA GLN A 258 4.16 -17.05 -17.79
C GLN A 258 3.84 -17.11 -19.30
N LYS A 259 3.90 -15.97 -20.01
CA LYS A 259 3.76 -15.93 -21.48
C LYS A 259 4.91 -16.64 -22.19
N SER A 260 6.12 -16.58 -21.64
CA SER A 260 7.29 -17.23 -22.22
C SER A 260 7.24 -18.77 -22.08
N SER A 261 6.48 -19.28 -21.11
CA SER A 261 6.25 -20.71 -20.88
C SER A 261 5.01 -21.30 -21.57
N SER A 262 4.16 -20.49 -22.22
CA SER A 262 2.91 -20.96 -22.83
C SER A 262 2.74 -20.46 -24.27
N SER A 263 2.75 -21.38 -25.24
CA SER A 263 2.58 -21.10 -26.68
C SER A 263 1.14 -20.72 -27.08
N ALA A 264 0.26 -20.42 -26.13
CA ALA A 264 -1.13 -20.06 -26.38
C ALA A 264 -1.36 -18.58 -26.04
N ALA A 265 -1.39 -17.74 -27.06
CA ALA A 265 -1.76 -16.33 -26.95
C ALA A 265 -3.23 -16.18 -26.54
N SER A 266 -3.52 -16.25 -25.25
CA SER A 266 -4.82 -15.82 -24.73
C SER A 266 -4.79 -14.29 -24.54
N LYS A 267 -5.63 -13.58 -25.30
CA LYS A 267 -5.92 -12.13 -25.15
C LYS A 267 -6.82 -11.87 -23.93
N ARG A 268 -6.50 -12.43 -22.77
CA ARG A 268 -7.22 -12.19 -21.51
C ARG A 268 -6.27 -11.58 -20.49
N GLY A 269 -6.81 -10.69 -19.64
CA GLY A 269 -6.07 -10.09 -18.54
C GLY A 269 -5.39 -11.16 -17.69
N TRP A 270 -4.32 -10.77 -17.00
CA TRP A 270 -3.55 -11.63 -16.10
C TRP A 270 -4.41 -12.34 -15.04
N TRP A 271 -5.64 -11.86 -14.80
CA TRP A 271 -6.67 -12.53 -14.04
C TRP A 271 -8.00 -12.69 -14.77
N THR A 272 -8.59 -13.88 -14.67
CA THR A 272 -10.00 -14.14 -14.97
C THR A 272 -10.67 -14.56 -13.66
N PRO A 273 -11.58 -13.76 -13.07
CA PRO A 273 -12.28 -14.18 -11.86
C PRO A 273 -12.99 -15.53 -12.06
N MET A 274 -12.79 -16.45 -11.11
CA MET A 274 -13.36 -17.80 -11.14
C MET A 274 -14.88 -17.79 -10.89
N LEU A 275 -15.39 -16.75 -10.23
CA LEU A 275 -16.82 -16.48 -10.16
C LEU A 275 -17.25 -15.87 -11.49
N LEU A 276 -18.27 -16.45 -12.14
CA LEU A 276 -18.92 -15.95 -13.36
C LEU A 276 -19.42 -14.48 -13.27
N THR A 277 -19.17 -13.77 -12.16
CA THR A 277 -19.38 -12.33 -11.96
C THR A 277 -18.48 -11.46 -12.83
N ALA A 278 -17.32 -11.97 -13.28
CA ALA A 278 -16.52 -11.32 -14.32
C ALA A 278 -17.38 -11.03 -15.55
N GLY A 279 -18.30 -11.92 -15.93
CA GLY A 279 -19.21 -11.70 -17.05
C GLY A 279 -20.14 -10.51 -16.86
N ILE A 280 -20.64 -10.26 -15.65
CA ILE A 280 -21.60 -9.18 -15.35
C ILE A 280 -20.89 -7.85 -15.11
N ALA A 281 -19.80 -7.84 -14.34
CA ALA A 281 -18.97 -6.65 -14.14
C ALA A 281 -18.28 -6.25 -15.45
N SER A 282 -17.65 -7.21 -16.15
CA SER A 282 -17.12 -6.99 -17.49
C SER A 282 -18.23 -6.60 -18.45
N ALA A 283 -19.44 -7.17 -18.44
CA ALA A 283 -20.51 -6.73 -19.34
C ALA A 283 -20.95 -5.29 -19.04
N LYS A 284 -21.07 -4.90 -17.77
CA LYS A 284 -21.40 -3.51 -17.39
C LYS A 284 -20.33 -2.53 -17.88
N TYR A 285 -19.06 -2.86 -17.68
CA TYR A 285 -17.94 -2.01 -18.12
C TYR A 285 -17.67 -2.09 -19.63
N PHE A 286 -17.89 -3.24 -20.26
CA PHE A 286 -17.79 -3.48 -21.71
C PHE A 286 -18.93 -2.81 -22.46
N LEU A 287 -20.17 -2.86 -21.96
CA LEU A 287 -21.30 -2.07 -22.46
C LEU A 287 -21.03 -0.58 -22.31
N ARG A 288 -20.45 -0.15 -21.18
CA ARG A 288 -19.98 1.24 -20.98
C ARG A 288 -18.84 1.62 -21.94
N HIS A 289 -17.94 0.68 -22.27
CA HIS A 289 -16.84 0.90 -23.23
C HIS A 289 -17.30 0.88 -24.69
N ILE A 290 -18.25 0.01 -25.07
CA ILE A 290 -18.87 -0.03 -26.39
C ILE A 290 -19.77 1.19 -26.61
N SER A 291 -20.42 1.67 -25.54
CA SER A 291 -21.17 2.93 -25.54
C SER A 291 -20.27 4.16 -25.75
N ARG A 292 -18.96 4.06 -25.47
CA ARG A 292 -17.95 5.07 -25.83
C ARG A 292 -17.48 4.88 -27.27
N LYS A 293 -18.39 4.96 -28.24
CA LYS A 293 -17.99 5.09 -29.65
C LYS A 293 -17.11 6.34 -29.78
N ASN A 294 -16.00 6.23 -30.50
CA ASN A 294 -15.03 7.30 -30.71
C ASN A 294 -15.53 8.36 -31.72
N THR A 295 -16.77 8.82 -31.54
CA THR A 295 -17.40 9.85 -32.36
C THR A 295 -16.73 11.20 -32.10
N VAL A 296 -16.72 12.09 -33.08
CA VAL A 296 -16.12 13.43 -32.97
C VAL A 296 -16.63 14.17 -31.73
N THR A 297 -17.94 14.14 -31.50
CA THR A 297 -18.59 14.80 -30.36
C THR A 297 -18.19 14.19 -29.01
N GLN A 298 -18.10 12.86 -28.90
CA GLN A 298 -17.72 12.20 -27.66
C GLN A 298 -16.22 12.34 -27.38
N THR A 299 -15.39 12.35 -28.42
CA THR A 299 -13.93 12.55 -28.31
C THR A 299 -13.64 13.93 -27.72
N ARG A 300 -14.27 14.99 -28.26
CA ARG A 300 -14.18 16.34 -27.71
C ARG A 300 -14.61 16.39 -26.24
N ARG A 301 -15.74 15.74 -25.90
CA ARG A 301 -16.27 15.72 -24.52
C ARG A 301 -15.37 14.97 -23.55
N ASN A 302 -14.79 13.84 -23.95
CA ASN A 302 -13.88 13.06 -23.11
C ASN A 302 -12.55 13.80 -22.88
N ILE A 303 -12.01 14.46 -23.90
CA ILE A 303 -10.75 15.20 -23.82
C ILE A 303 -10.93 16.48 -23.00
N SER A 304 -12.02 17.24 -23.23
CA SER A 304 -12.39 18.38 -22.37
C SER A 304 -12.49 17.95 -20.91
N GLN A 305 -13.18 16.85 -20.57
CA GLN A 305 -13.26 16.38 -19.18
C GLN A 305 -11.93 15.99 -18.52
N HIS A 306 -10.90 15.61 -19.29
CA HIS A 306 -9.60 15.20 -18.74
C HIS A 306 -8.56 16.33 -18.72
N TYR A 307 -8.67 17.31 -19.62
CA TYR A 307 -7.72 18.42 -19.75
C TYR A 307 -8.30 19.79 -19.37
N ASP A 308 -9.59 19.87 -18.99
CA ASP A 308 -10.17 21.04 -18.31
C ASP A 308 -9.92 21.01 -16.79
N LEU A 309 -9.08 20.09 -16.31
CA LEU A 309 -8.33 20.29 -15.07
C LEU A 309 -7.44 21.54 -15.26
N SER A 310 -7.40 22.44 -14.27
CA SER A 310 -6.70 23.73 -14.44
C SER A 310 -5.23 23.53 -14.80
N ASN A 311 -4.68 24.45 -15.62
CA ASN A 311 -3.26 24.47 -15.93
C ASN A 311 -2.40 24.48 -14.64
N ASP A 312 -2.91 25.10 -13.57
CA ASP A 312 -2.28 25.11 -12.26
C ASP A 312 -2.07 23.68 -11.72
N PHE A 313 -3.07 22.80 -11.84
CA PHE A 313 -2.95 21.42 -11.40
C PHE A 313 -1.83 20.67 -12.13
N PHE A 314 -1.77 20.78 -13.46
CA PHE A 314 -0.73 20.15 -14.26
C PHE A 314 0.67 20.73 -13.97
N SER A 315 0.76 22.04 -13.69
CA SER A 315 2.03 22.71 -13.38
C SER A 315 2.69 22.22 -12.08
N ILE A 316 1.94 21.55 -11.20
CA ILE A 316 2.47 21.00 -9.94
C ILE A 316 3.43 19.82 -10.19
N PHE A 317 3.23 19.06 -11.27
CA PHE A 317 3.98 17.81 -11.51
C PHE A 317 4.61 17.68 -12.91
N LEU A 318 4.24 18.52 -13.88
CA LEU A 318 4.92 18.58 -15.17
C LEU A 318 6.18 19.46 -15.09
N ASP A 319 7.06 19.31 -16.07
CA ASP A 319 8.19 20.24 -16.24
C ASP A 319 7.70 21.62 -16.74
N PRO A 320 8.55 22.67 -16.72
CA PRO A 320 8.16 24.02 -17.14
C PRO A 320 7.59 24.12 -18.56
N SER A 321 7.89 23.17 -19.45
CA SER A 321 7.32 23.12 -20.80
C SER A 321 5.86 22.63 -20.84
N MET A 322 5.29 22.18 -19.72
CA MET A 322 3.96 21.59 -19.61
C MET A 322 3.79 20.38 -20.54
N THR A 323 4.84 19.59 -20.75
CA THR A 323 4.80 18.46 -21.70
C THR A 323 4.28 17.20 -21.01
N TYR A 324 3.01 16.86 -21.25
CA TYR A 324 2.40 15.63 -20.70
C TYR A 324 2.53 14.43 -21.65
N SER A 325 3.77 14.04 -21.94
CA SER A 325 4.09 12.82 -22.68
C SER A 325 5.48 12.31 -22.27
N CYS A 326 5.80 11.06 -22.65
CA CYS A 326 7.05 10.40 -22.28
C CYS A 326 8.27 11.28 -22.62
N ALA A 327 9.29 11.31 -21.76
CA ALA A 327 10.55 12.01 -21.99
C ALA A 327 11.64 11.03 -22.44
N VAL A 328 12.77 11.53 -22.94
CA VAL A 328 13.91 10.68 -23.36
C VAL A 328 15.10 10.94 -22.45
N PHE A 329 15.25 10.12 -21.42
CA PHE A 329 16.35 10.18 -20.45
C PHE A 329 17.63 9.58 -21.04
N LYS A 330 18.76 10.23 -20.82
CA LYS A 330 20.09 9.68 -21.19
C LYS A 330 20.74 8.95 -20.02
N VAL A 331 20.48 9.41 -18.80
CA VAL A 331 20.95 8.83 -17.53
C VAL A 331 19.79 8.88 -16.53
N GLU A 332 19.88 8.07 -15.47
CA GLU A 332 18.78 7.86 -14.52
C GLU A 332 18.40 9.12 -13.72
N ASP A 333 19.39 9.87 -13.22
CA ASP A 333 19.18 11.05 -12.37
C ASP A 333 19.02 12.37 -13.15
N GLU A 334 18.63 12.31 -14.42
CA GLU A 334 18.49 13.50 -15.25
C GLU A 334 17.17 14.24 -14.98
N SER A 335 17.20 15.58 -15.05
CA SER A 335 15.98 16.37 -14.87
C SER A 335 14.96 16.10 -15.99
N LEU A 336 13.68 16.09 -15.61
CA LEU A 336 12.58 15.88 -16.56
C LEU A 336 12.62 16.91 -17.69
N GLU A 337 12.93 18.18 -17.38
CA GLU A 337 13.07 19.27 -18.36
C GLU A 337 14.10 18.94 -19.45
N VAL A 338 15.30 18.49 -19.07
CA VAL A 338 16.35 18.14 -20.04
C VAL A 338 15.94 16.92 -20.87
N ALA A 339 15.30 15.93 -20.25
CA ALA A 339 14.80 14.74 -20.94
C ALA A 339 13.67 15.08 -21.94
N GLN A 340 12.80 16.04 -21.60
CA GLN A 340 11.74 16.53 -22.50
C GLN A 340 12.32 17.34 -23.66
N GLN A 341 13.26 18.25 -23.40
CA GLN A 341 13.94 19.00 -24.45
C GLN A 341 14.67 18.07 -25.42
N ARG A 342 15.30 17.01 -24.91
CA ARG A 342 15.96 16.00 -25.75
C ARG A 342 14.97 15.31 -26.67
N LYS A 343 13.80 14.89 -26.16
CA LYS A 343 12.76 14.31 -27.00
C LYS A 343 12.37 15.26 -28.13
N VAL A 344 12.13 16.54 -27.81
CA VAL A 344 11.74 17.54 -28.81
C VAL A 344 12.80 17.65 -29.92
N ASN A 345 14.07 17.77 -29.53
CA ASN A 345 15.19 17.81 -30.49
C ASN A 345 15.26 16.54 -31.36
N LEU A 346 15.01 15.37 -30.78
CA LEU A 346 14.95 14.10 -31.52
C LEU A 346 13.79 14.08 -32.52
N LEU A 347 12.62 14.60 -32.16
CA LEU A 347 11.46 14.70 -33.05
C LEU A 347 11.73 15.64 -34.22
N ILE A 348 12.27 16.84 -33.95
CA ILE A 348 12.65 17.81 -35.00
C ILE A 348 13.62 17.17 -35.99
N LYS A 349 14.67 16.50 -35.48
CA LYS A 349 15.68 15.81 -36.30
C LYS A 349 15.07 14.68 -37.14
N LYS A 350 14.22 13.84 -36.54
CA LYS A 350 13.56 12.72 -37.24
C LYS A 350 12.59 13.21 -38.31
N ALA A 351 11.84 14.27 -38.03
CA ALA A 351 10.90 14.88 -38.95
C ALA A 351 11.60 15.66 -40.08
N LYS A 352 12.90 15.95 -39.97
CA LYS A 352 13.67 16.73 -40.96
C LYS A 352 12.94 18.03 -41.32
N VAL A 353 12.60 18.80 -40.29
CA VAL A 353 11.94 20.10 -40.45
C VAL A 353 12.97 21.11 -40.96
N GLU A 354 12.54 21.96 -41.90
CA GLU A 354 13.38 22.95 -42.57
C GLU A 354 12.58 24.25 -42.64
N ARG A 355 13.26 25.38 -42.86
CA ARG A 355 12.68 26.74 -42.77
C ARG A 355 11.51 26.99 -43.72
N ASN A 356 11.49 26.33 -44.88
CA ASN A 356 10.45 26.46 -45.90
C ASN A 356 9.24 25.54 -45.66
N HIS A 357 9.30 24.63 -44.69
CA HIS A 357 8.21 23.72 -44.40
C HIS A 357 7.05 24.39 -43.64
N HIS A 358 5.85 23.86 -43.83
CA HIS A 358 4.69 24.04 -42.97
C HIS A 358 4.39 22.74 -42.25
N VAL A 359 4.58 22.75 -40.92
CA VAL A 359 4.39 21.59 -40.05
C VAL A 359 2.98 21.58 -39.45
N LEU A 360 2.33 20.42 -39.43
CA LEU A 360 1.11 20.16 -38.67
C LEU A 360 1.43 19.33 -37.42
N GLU A 361 0.92 19.74 -36.27
CA GLU A 361 0.92 18.95 -35.04
C GLU A 361 -0.50 18.54 -34.65
N ILE A 362 -0.74 17.23 -34.60
CA ILE A 362 -2.01 16.65 -34.15
C ILE A 362 -1.90 16.35 -32.66
N GLY A 363 -2.61 17.13 -31.84
CA GLY A 363 -2.54 17.06 -30.38
C GLY A 363 -1.45 17.97 -29.83
N SER A 364 -1.56 19.28 -30.07
CA SER A 364 -0.50 20.24 -29.76
C SER A 364 -0.23 20.51 -28.28
N GLY A 365 -1.07 19.95 -27.39
CA GLY A 365 -0.99 20.20 -25.96
C GLY A 365 -0.90 21.70 -25.65
N TRP A 366 0.03 22.06 -24.76
CA TRP A 366 0.32 23.43 -24.35
C TRP A 366 1.27 24.19 -25.31
N GLY A 367 1.61 23.61 -26.48
CA GLY A 367 2.34 24.30 -27.55
C GLY A 367 3.86 24.31 -27.44
N SER A 368 4.46 23.55 -26.52
CA SER A 368 5.91 23.49 -26.30
C SER A 368 6.68 23.09 -27.55
N LEU A 369 6.23 22.04 -28.26
CA LEU A 369 6.85 21.57 -29.49
C LEU A 369 6.81 22.62 -30.60
N ALA A 370 5.67 23.28 -30.80
CA ALA A 370 5.50 24.32 -31.81
C ALA A 370 6.50 25.46 -31.64
N MET A 371 6.62 25.98 -30.41
CA MET A 371 7.56 27.05 -30.09
C MET A 371 9.00 26.63 -30.40
N GLU A 372 9.38 25.42 -30.00
CA GLU A 372 10.75 24.95 -30.16
C GLU A 372 11.12 24.68 -31.64
N VAL A 373 10.22 24.04 -32.39
CA VAL A 373 10.40 23.81 -33.83
C VAL A 373 10.59 25.14 -34.56
N VAL A 374 9.75 26.13 -34.29
CA VAL A 374 9.82 27.43 -34.97
C VAL A 374 11.04 28.24 -34.54
N LYS A 375 11.42 28.22 -33.25
CA LYS A 375 12.65 28.88 -32.78
C LYS A 375 13.90 28.31 -33.46
N GLN A 376 13.98 26.99 -33.64
CA GLN A 376 15.15 26.35 -34.24
C GLN A 376 15.19 26.47 -35.78
N THR A 377 14.04 26.42 -36.45
CA THR A 377 14.00 26.29 -37.93
C THR A 377 13.43 27.52 -38.64
N GLY A 378 12.60 28.32 -37.97
CA GLY A 378 11.85 29.41 -38.57
C GLY A 378 10.72 28.98 -39.52
N CYS A 379 10.33 27.69 -39.50
CA CYS A 379 9.28 27.15 -40.36
C CYS A 379 7.89 27.73 -40.02
N LYS A 380 6.88 27.43 -40.83
CA LYS A 380 5.47 27.66 -40.46
C LYS A 380 4.95 26.47 -39.66
N TYR A 381 4.07 26.73 -38.70
CA TYR A 381 3.56 25.69 -37.80
C TYR A 381 2.06 25.85 -37.56
N THR A 382 1.34 24.74 -37.62
CA THR A 382 -0.06 24.66 -37.22
C THR A 382 -0.23 23.55 -36.19
N GLY A 383 -0.62 23.90 -34.97
CA GLY A 383 -1.00 22.93 -33.95
C GLY A 383 -2.51 22.83 -33.82
N ILE A 384 -3.01 21.62 -33.60
CA ILE A 384 -4.43 21.41 -33.32
C ILE A 384 -4.64 20.73 -31.97
N THR A 385 -5.64 21.19 -31.23
CA THR A 385 -6.07 20.58 -29.96
C THR A 385 -7.60 20.55 -29.87
N LEU A 386 -8.12 19.71 -28.98
CA LEU A 386 -9.53 19.64 -28.62
C LEU A 386 -9.82 20.29 -27.25
N SER A 387 -8.81 20.74 -26.52
CA SER A 387 -8.94 21.42 -25.22
C SER A 387 -8.85 22.94 -25.40
N GLU A 388 -9.84 23.65 -24.86
CA GLU A 388 -9.89 25.12 -24.88
C GLU A 388 -8.83 25.73 -23.96
N GLU A 389 -8.56 25.11 -22.80
CA GLU A 389 -7.55 25.57 -21.85
C GLU A 389 -6.12 25.43 -22.39
N GLN A 390 -5.83 24.30 -23.06
CA GLN A 390 -4.55 24.12 -23.77
C GLN A 390 -4.36 25.15 -24.88
N LEU A 391 -5.42 25.42 -25.66
CA LEU A 391 -5.37 26.41 -26.73
C LEU A 391 -5.06 27.82 -26.19
N LYS A 392 -5.80 28.26 -25.16
CA LYS A 392 -5.60 29.57 -24.53
C LYS A 392 -4.17 29.72 -24.01
N TYR A 393 -3.68 28.70 -23.30
CA TYR A 393 -2.31 28.69 -22.78
C TYR A 393 -1.27 28.76 -23.90
N ALA A 394 -1.41 27.92 -24.94
CA ALA A 394 -0.47 27.85 -26.04
C ALA A 394 -0.42 29.17 -26.84
N GLN A 395 -1.59 29.78 -27.10
CA GLN A 395 -1.68 31.09 -27.75
C GLN A 395 -1.02 32.20 -26.91
N MET A 396 -1.27 32.22 -25.60
CA MET A 396 -0.63 33.16 -24.68
C MET A 396 0.90 33.02 -24.73
N LYS A 397 1.43 31.79 -24.64
CA LYS A 397 2.88 31.53 -24.68
C LYS A 397 3.53 31.89 -26.01
N VAL A 398 2.85 31.61 -27.13
CA VAL A 398 3.33 32.01 -28.46
C VAL A 398 3.38 33.53 -28.61
N LYS A 399 2.38 34.24 -28.08
CA LYS A 399 2.34 35.70 -28.08
C LYS A 399 3.45 36.29 -27.19
N GLU A 400 3.64 35.78 -25.99
CA GLU A 400 4.76 36.17 -25.10
C GLU A 400 6.13 35.98 -25.77
N ALA A 401 6.27 34.94 -26.61
CA ALA A 401 7.49 34.66 -27.36
C ALA A 401 7.62 35.44 -28.68
N GLY A 402 6.61 36.20 -29.11
CA GLY A 402 6.61 36.93 -30.38
C GLY A 402 6.63 36.03 -31.63
N LEU A 403 6.01 34.84 -31.56
CA LEU A 403 6.02 33.83 -32.64
C LEU A 403 4.67 33.70 -33.37
N GLU A 404 3.74 34.61 -33.10
CA GLU A 404 2.35 34.58 -33.62
C GLU A 404 2.26 34.65 -35.16
N ASP A 405 3.27 35.22 -35.82
CA ASP A 405 3.37 35.26 -37.30
C ASP A 405 3.69 33.90 -37.94
N ARG A 406 4.18 32.94 -37.14
CA ARG A 406 4.69 31.65 -37.62
C ARG A 406 3.92 30.46 -37.07
N ILE A 407 3.30 30.61 -35.91
CA ILE A 407 2.56 29.54 -35.22
C ILE A 407 1.08 29.88 -35.17
N THR A 408 0.25 28.96 -35.66
CA THR A 408 -1.21 29.03 -35.55
C THR A 408 -1.71 27.83 -34.76
N PHE A 409 -2.53 28.06 -33.73
CA PHE A 409 -3.24 26.98 -33.04
C PHE A 409 -4.74 26.99 -33.36
N LEU A 410 -5.31 25.81 -33.59
CA LEU A 410 -6.73 25.64 -33.89
C LEU A 410 -7.41 24.70 -32.88
N LEU A 411 -8.60 25.08 -32.45
CA LEU A 411 -9.50 24.19 -31.72
C LEU A 411 -10.26 23.32 -32.71
N CYS A 412 -9.70 22.17 -33.07
CA CYS A 412 -10.20 21.38 -34.18
C CYS A 412 -9.94 19.89 -33.96
N ASP A 413 -10.92 19.06 -34.32
CA ASP A 413 -10.70 17.63 -34.48
C ASP A 413 -9.88 17.40 -35.75
N TYR A 414 -8.82 16.59 -35.68
CA TYR A 414 -7.95 16.34 -36.83
C TYR A 414 -8.71 15.78 -38.05
N ARG A 415 -9.85 15.10 -37.82
CA ARG A 415 -10.74 14.57 -38.86
C ARG A 415 -11.49 15.67 -39.62
N GLN A 416 -11.46 16.91 -39.13
CA GLN A 416 -12.13 18.09 -39.68
C GLN A 416 -11.15 19.15 -40.19
N ILE A 417 -9.84 18.83 -40.27
CA ILE A 417 -8.86 19.73 -40.87
C ILE A 417 -9.29 20.01 -42.32
N PRO A 418 -9.31 21.29 -42.76
CA PRO A 418 -9.71 21.64 -44.12
C PRO A 418 -8.88 20.87 -45.16
N SER A 419 -9.55 20.13 -46.04
CA SER A 419 -8.91 19.28 -47.07
C SER A 419 -8.02 20.03 -48.07
N ARG A 420 -8.10 21.37 -48.11
CA ARG A 420 -7.29 22.23 -48.96
C ARG A 420 -5.92 22.58 -48.36
N CYS A 421 -5.70 22.31 -47.08
CA CYS A 421 -4.42 22.56 -46.43
C CYS A 421 -3.51 21.34 -46.58
N LYS A 422 -2.37 21.50 -47.28
CA LYS A 422 -1.29 20.51 -47.31
C LYS A 422 -0.17 20.97 -46.38
N TYR A 423 0.45 20.01 -45.70
CA TYR A 423 1.55 20.22 -44.77
C TYR A 423 2.74 19.40 -45.24
N ASP A 424 3.94 19.96 -45.11
CA ASP A 424 5.17 19.28 -45.53
C ASP A 424 5.59 18.19 -44.55
N ARG A 425 5.24 18.37 -43.26
CA ARG A 425 5.51 17.43 -42.17
C ARG A 425 4.31 17.35 -41.23
N ILE A 426 4.10 16.17 -40.67
CA ILE A 426 3.08 15.92 -39.66
C ILE A 426 3.75 15.28 -38.45
N ILE A 427 3.50 15.82 -37.26
CA ILE A 427 3.93 15.27 -35.99
C ILE A 427 2.67 14.98 -35.16
N SER A 428 2.63 13.83 -34.50
CA SER A 428 1.59 13.46 -33.54
C SER A 428 2.24 12.62 -32.46
N TRP A 429 2.03 12.98 -31.20
CA TRP A 429 2.75 12.42 -30.06
C TRP A 429 1.90 12.32 -28.80
#